data_AF-A0A380E1G0-F1
#
_entry.id   AF-A0A380E1G0-F1
#
_cell.length_a   1.000
_cell.length_b   1.000
_cell.length_c   1.000
_cell.angle_alpha   90.00
_cell.angle_beta   90.00
_cell.angle_gamma   90.00
#
_symmetry.space_group_name_H-M   'P 1'
#
loop_
_entity.id
_entity.type
_entity.pdbx_description
1 polymer ?
#
loop_
_entity_poly.entity_id
_entity_poly.type
_entity_poly.pdbx_seq_one_letter_code
_entity_poly.pdbx_strand_id
1 'polypeptide(L)'
;MALKNYEADDVIGTLAQQYSTDNDVYIITGDKDLLQCINDNVEVWLIKKGFNIYNRYTLHRFNEEYALEPQQLIDIKAFMGDTADGYAGVKGIGEKTAIKLIQQYQSVENVVENIDALSAGAT
;
A
#
# COMPACT_ATOMS: atom_id res chain seq x y z
N MET A 1 -0.29 -20.33 -13.99
CA MET A 1 -0.54 -19.51 -15.18
C MET A 1 0.37 -18.30 -15.04
N ALA A 2 1.32 -18.10 -15.95
CA ALA A 2 2.19 -16.92 -15.95
C ALA A 2 1.85 -16.10 -17.19
N LEU A 3 1.50 -14.83 -17.00
CA LEU A 3 1.21 -13.90 -18.08
C LEU A 3 2.51 -13.19 -18.47
N LYS A 4 2.84 -13.22 -19.77
CA LYS A 4 4.05 -12.60 -20.27
C LYS A 4 3.93 -11.07 -20.12
N ASN A 5 4.94 -10.44 -19.52
CA ASN A 5 5.01 -9.00 -19.23
C ASN A 5 4.06 -8.48 -18.13
N TYR A 6 3.56 -9.35 -17.26
CA TYR A 6 2.84 -8.94 -16.05
C TYR A 6 3.58 -9.45 -14.83
N GLU A 7 3.59 -8.65 -13.78
CA GLU A 7 4.16 -9.05 -12.50
C GLU A 7 3.16 -9.94 -11.73
N ALA A 8 3.66 -10.62 -10.70
CA ALA A 8 2.83 -11.53 -9.95
C ALA A 8 1.75 -10.79 -9.15
N ASP A 9 2.09 -9.60 -8.64
CA ASP A 9 1.20 -8.70 -7.92
C ASP A 9 0.09 -8.15 -8.81
N ASP A 10 0.36 -7.79 -10.07
CA ASP A 10 -0.66 -7.39 -11.05
C ASP A 10 -1.75 -8.46 -11.20
N VAL A 11 -1.31 -9.71 -11.37
CA VAL A 11 -2.20 -10.86 -11.54
C VAL A 11 -2.96 -11.12 -10.24
N ILE A 12 -2.29 -11.10 -9.09
CA ILE A 12 -2.93 -11.33 -7.79
C ILE A 12 -3.95 -10.24 -7.48
N GLY A 13 -3.60 -8.97 -7.65
CA GLY A 13 -4.49 -7.84 -7.39
C GLY A 13 -5.72 -7.87 -8.29
N THR A 14 -5.53 -8.16 -9.59
CA THR A 14 -6.65 -8.30 -10.54
C THR A 14 -7.59 -9.43 -10.12
N LEU A 15 -7.06 -10.62 -9.79
CA LEU A 15 -7.87 -11.75 -9.38
C LEU A 15 -8.57 -11.49 -8.04
N ALA A 16 -7.86 -10.87 -7.07
CA ALA A 16 -8.43 -10.56 -5.77
C ALA A 16 -9.63 -9.62 -5.91
N GLN A 17 -9.48 -8.54 -6.68
CA GLN A 17 -10.56 -7.58 -6.94
C GLN A 17 -11.75 -8.22 -7.66
N GLN A 18 -11.49 -9.14 -8.59
CA GLN A 18 -12.55 -9.82 -9.33
C GLN A 18 -13.33 -10.79 -8.42
N TYR A 19 -12.63 -11.64 -7.66
CA TYR A 19 -13.28 -12.68 -6.85
C TYR A 19 -13.87 -12.15 -5.54
N SER A 20 -13.40 -11.01 -5.03
CA SER A 20 -13.90 -10.41 -3.80
C SER A 20 -15.33 -9.89 -3.88
N THR A 21 -15.91 -9.83 -5.08
CA THR A 21 -17.32 -9.44 -5.26
C THR A 21 -18.27 -10.50 -4.69
N ASP A 22 -17.90 -11.78 -4.78
CA ASP A 22 -18.76 -12.91 -4.42
C ASP A 22 -18.15 -13.83 -3.33
N ASN A 23 -16.90 -13.61 -2.95
CA ASN A 23 -16.15 -14.52 -2.07
C ASN A 23 -15.24 -13.75 -1.11
N ASP A 24 -14.95 -14.36 0.04
CA ASP A 24 -13.81 -13.95 0.85
C ASP A 24 -12.50 -14.43 0.19
N VAL A 25 -11.57 -13.50 -0.02
CA VAL A 25 -10.28 -13.73 -0.67
C VAL A 25 -9.15 -13.54 0.34
N TYR A 26 -8.22 -14.50 0.37
CA TYR A 26 -7.04 -14.46 1.22
C TYR A 26 -5.77 -14.49 0.37
N ILE A 27 -5.02 -13.39 0.39
CA ILE A 27 -3.73 -13.27 -0.30
C ILE A 27 -2.63 -13.65 0.66
N ILE A 28 -1.87 -14.71 0.37
CA ILE A 28 -0.74 -15.15 1.19
C ILE A 28 0.57 -14.77 0.50
N THR A 29 1.34 -13.86 1.10
CA THR A 29 2.52 -13.28 0.45
C THR A 29 3.58 -12.82 1.46
N GLY A 30 4.82 -12.66 1.01
CA GLY A 30 5.86 -11.92 1.77
C GLY A 30 5.88 -10.43 1.43
N ASP A 31 5.15 -10.04 0.39
CA ASP A 31 5.13 -8.70 -0.18
C ASP A 31 4.11 -7.80 0.54
N LYS A 32 4.57 -6.67 1.05
CA LYS A 32 3.71 -5.70 1.72
C LYS A 32 2.92 -4.85 0.74
N ASP A 33 3.31 -4.79 -0.52
CA ASP A 33 2.67 -3.94 -1.50
C ASP A 33 1.25 -4.41 -1.82
N LEU A 34 1.02 -5.72 -1.69
CA LEU A 34 -0.32 -6.31 -1.79
C LEU A 34 -1.27 -5.93 -0.65
N LEU A 35 -0.80 -5.26 0.41
CA LEU A 35 -1.71 -4.63 1.39
C LEU A 35 -2.68 -3.65 0.72
N GLN A 36 -2.30 -3.06 -0.43
CA GLN A 36 -3.18 -2.17 -1.19
C GLN A 36 -4.47 -2.85 -1.70
N CYS A 37 -4.46 -4.19 -1.81
CA CYS A 37 -5.61 -4.96 -2.30
C CYS A 37 -6.67 -5.21 -1.22
N ILE A 38 -6.39 -4.88 0.05
CA ILE A 38 -7.32 -5.11 1.15
C ILE A 38 -8.63 -4.34 0.93
N ASN A 39 -9.74 -5.01 1.20
CA ASN A 39 -11.07 -4.43 1.26
C ASN A 39 -11.95 -5.28 2.19
N ASP A 40 -13.26 -5.05 2.21
CA ASP A 40 -14.20 -5.78 3.08
C ASP A 40 -14.16 -7.30 2.91
N ASN A 41 -13.80 -7.78 1.71
CA ASN A 41 -13.75 -9.20 1.35
C ASN A 41 -12.34 -9.68 1.00
N VAL A 42 -11.30 -8.85 1.09
CA VAL A 42 -9.91 -9.22 0.81
C VAL A 42 -9.05 -9.01 2.05
N GLU A 43 -8.40 -10.08 2.49
CA GLU A 43 -7.39 -10.03 3.53
C GLU A 43 -6.00 -10.41 3.00
N VAL A 44 -4.96 -9.85 3.60
CA VAL A 44 -3.58 -10.14 3.25
C VAL A 44 -2.86 -10.76 4.43
N TRP A 45 -2.29 -11.94 4.23
CA TRP A 45 -1.64 -12.75 5.24
C TRP A 45 -0.14 -12.74 4.99
N LEU A 46 0.55 -11.80 5.63
CA LEU A 46 1.99 -11.65 5.43
C LEU A 46 2.77 -12.78 6.12
N ILE A 47 3.64 -13.45 5.38
CA ILE A 47 4.47 -14.54 5.90
C ILE A 47 5.51 -13.97 6.89
N LYS A 48 5.49 -14.42 8.15
CA LYS A 48 6.57 -14.15 9.12
C LYS A 48 7.69 -15.19 8.94
N LYS A 49 8.75 -15.12 9.77
CA LYS A 49 9.86 -16.09 9.75
C LYS A 49 9.31 -17.53 9.75
N GLY A 50 9.53 -18.25 8.64
CA GLY A 50 9.01 -19.60 8.40
C GLY A 50 7.57 -19.58 7.86
N PHE A 51 7.24 -20.55 6.99
CA PHE A 51 5.93 -20.65 6.31
C PHE A 51 4.72 -20.98 7.21
N ASN A 52 4.89 -20.96 8.53
CA ASN A 52 3.87 -21.42 9.48
C ASN A 52 3.28 -20.30 10.35
N ILE A 53 3.80 -19.08 10.28
CA ILE A 53 3.32 -17.94 11.07
C ILE A 53 2.91 -16.83 10.11
N TYR A 54 1.63 -16.45 10.16
CA TYR A 54 1.08 -15.39 9.32
C TYR A 54 0.74 -14.15 10.14
N ASN A 55 1.02 -12.99 9.58
CA ASN A 55 0.57 -11.70 10.06
C ASN A 55 -0.66 -11.29 9.24
N ARG A 56 -1.85 -11.66 9.73
CA ARG A 56 -3.13 -11.42 9.06
C ARG A 56 -3.52 -9.94 9.14
N TYR A 57 -3.67 -9.30 7.99
CA TYR A 57 -4.23 -7.96 7.82
C TYR A 57 -5.65 -8.04 7.29
N THR A 58 -6.58 -7.60 8.12
CA THR A 58 -7.96 -7.27 7.74
C THR A 58 -8.04 -5.78 7.45
N LEU A 59 -9.11 -5.33 6.78
CA LEU A 59 -9.35 -3.89 6.60
C LEU A 59 -9.36 -3.13 7.93
N HIS A 60 -10.05 -3.67 8.94
CA HIS A 60 -10.08 -3.06 10.27
C HIS A 60 -8.69 -2.88 10.87
N ARG A 61 -7.87 -3.95 10.86
CA ARG A 61 -6.49 -3.86 11.38
C ARG A 61 -5.65 -2.87 10.58
N PHE A 62 -5.78 -2.88 9.25
CA PHE A 62 -5.07 -1.94 8.39
C PHE A 62 -5.40 -0.50 8.79
N ASN A 63 -6.68 -0.19 8.93
CA ASN A 63 -7.15 1.14 9.31
C ASN A 63 -6.68 1.54 10.72
N GLU A 64 -6.63 0.60 11.67
CA GLU A 64 -6.08 0.87 13.01
C GLU A 64 -4.57 1.18 13.00
N GLU A 65 -3.80 0.47 12.17
CA GLU A 65 -2.34 0.58 12.12
C GLU A 65 -1.89 1.81 11.31
N TYR A 66 -2.53 2.06 10.18
CA TYR A 66 -2.15 3.09 9.22
C TYR A 66 -3.00 4.36 9.32
N ALA A 67 -4.25 4.27 9.80
CA ALA A 67 -5.24 5.35 9.74
C ALA A 67 -5.36 5.94 8.33
N LEU A 68 -5.36 5.05 7.33
CA LEU A 68 -5.45 5.31 5.89
C LEU A 68 -6.35 4.25 5.27
N GLU A 69 -6.79 4.50 4.05
CA GLU A 69 -7.39 3.50 3.17
C GLU A 69 -6.28 2.69 2.44
N PRO A 70 -6.47 1.39 2.17
CA PRO A 70 -5.46 0.56 1.50
C PRO A 70 -4.91 1.14 0.18
N GLN A 71 -5.77 1.76 -0.63
CA GLN A 71 -5.37 2.38 -1.90
C GLN A 71 -4.38 3.54 -1.73
N GLN A 72 -4.41 4.21 -0.58
CA GLN A 72 -3.51 5.33 -0.27
C GLN A 72 -2.07 4.88 -0.05
N LEU A 73 -1.78 3.57 0.04
CA LEU A 73 -0.39 3.09 0.03
C LEU A 73 0.35 3.44 -1.27
N ILE A 74 -0.38 3.59 -2.38
CA ILE A 74 0.20 4.02 -3.67
C ILE A 74 0.73 5.45 -3.54
N ASP A 75 -0.03 6.33 -2.89
CA ASP A 75 0.38 7.71 -2.60
C ASP A 75 1.61 7.77 -1.69
N ILE A 76 1.68 6.87 -0.70
CA ILE A 76 2.87 6.72 0.17
C ILE A 76 4.09 6.32 -0.65
N LYS A 77 3.95 5.31 -1.51
CA LYS A 77 5.02 4.87 -2.41
C LYS A 77 5.46 5.98 -3.37
N ALA A 78 4.54 6.78 -3.89
CA ALA A 78 4.89 7.90 -4.77
C ALA A 78 5.85 8.91 -4.08
N PHE A 79 5.69 9.13 -2.77
CA PHE A 79 6.62 9.95 -2.01
C PHE A 79 7.94 9.25 -1.68
N MET A 80 7.88 7.97 -1.29
CA MET A 80 9.07 7.24 -0.86
C MET A 80 9.93 6.74 -2.02
N GLY A 81 9.35 6.63 -3.21
CA GLY A 81 9.89 5.87 -4.33
C GLY A 81 9.85 4.36 -4.08
N ASP A 82 10.40 3.62 -5.04
CA ASP A 82 10.59 2.18 -4.94
C ASP A 82 12.02 1.82 -5.37
N THR A 83 12.85 1.48 -4.39
CA THR A 83 14.26 1.16 -4.65
C THR A 83 14.43 -0.18 -5.35
N ALA A 84 13.47 -1.12 -5.21
CA ALA A 84 13.53 -2.41 -5.90
C ALA A 84 13.34 -2.22 -7.41
N ASP A 85 12.47 -1.28 -7.79
CA ASP A 85 12.14 -0.97 -9.18
C ASP A 85 12.93 0.21 -9.76
N GLY A 86 13.80 0.83 -8.96
CA GLY A 86 14.65 1.94 -9.39
C GLY A 86 13.94 3.30 -9.46
N TYR A 87 12.76 3.45 -8.85
CA TYR A 87 12.06 4.71 -8.72
C TYR A 87 12.57 5.51 -7.52
N ALA A 88 13.14 6.69 -7.79
CA ALA A 88 13.60 7.58 -6.75
C ALA A 88 12.42 8.27 -6.05
N GLY A 89 12.45 8.30 -4.72
CA GLY A 89 11.51 9.06 -3.91
C GLY A 89 11.87 10.54 -3.76
N VAL A 90 10.97 11.28 -3.12
CA VAL A 90 11.18 12.67 -2.76
C VAL A 90 12.19 12.75 -1.61
N LYS A 91 13.29 13.45 -1.86
CA LYS A 91 14.37 13.61 -0.88
C LYS A 91 13.85 14.22 0.42
N GLY A 92 14.09 13.54 1.54
CA GLY A 92 13.68 13.98 2.88
C GLY A 92 12.30 13.46 3.32
N ILE A 93 11.52 12.84 2.42
CA ILE A 93 10.22 12.26 2.75
C ILE A 93 10.36 10.74 2.89
N GLY A 94 10.49 10.28 4.15
CA GLY A 94 10.40 8.86 4.49
C GLY A 94 8.97 8.43 4.82
N GLU A 95 8.77 7.13 5.07
CA GLU A 95 7.46 6.51 5.35
C GLU A 95 6.61 7.28 6.35
N LYS A 96 7.19 7.68 7.50
CA LYS A 96 6.45 8.42 8.53
C LYS A 96 5.96 9.79 8.07
N THR A 97 6.76 10.48 7.24
CA THR A 97 6.40 11.80 6.72
C THR A 97 5.35 11.65 5.63
N ALA A 98 5.53 10.68 4.73
CA ALA A 98 4.55 10.34 3.69
C ALA A 98 3.18 9.98 4.31
N ILE A 99 3.15 9.13 5.34
CA ILE A 99 1.90 8.74 6.03
C ILE A 99 1.19 9.97 6.59
N LYS A 100 1.92 10.86 7.27
CA LYS A 100 1.32 12.09 7.80
C LYS A 100 0.76 12.99 6.71
N LEU A 101 1.48 13.14 5.60
CA LEU A 101 1.04 13.94 4.47
C LEU A 101 -0.25 13.38 3.87
N ILE A 102 -0.31 12.07 3.65
CA ILE A 102 -1.52 11.44 3.07
C ILE A 102 -2.66 11.37 4.07
N GLN A 103 -2.42 11.19 5.36
CA GLN A 103 -3.46 11.34 6.37
C GLN A 103 -4.06 12.76 6.38
N GLN A 104 -3.22 13.78 6.19
CA GLN A 104 -3.65 15.17 6.22
C GLN A 104 -4.35 15.61 4.92
N TYR A 105 -3.77 15.25 3.78
CA TYR A 105 -4.17 15.77 2.46
C TYR A 105 -4.88 14.73 1.60
N GLN A 106 -4.99 13.47 2.05
CA GLN A 106 -5.72 12.37 1.41
C GLN A 106 -5.13 11.82 0.10
N SER A 107 -4.36 12.58 -0.66
CA SER A 107 -3.66 12.10 -1.87
C SER A 107 -2.38 12.90 -2.16
N VAL A 108 -1.51 12.38 -3.02
CA VAL A 108 -0.31 13.10 -3.49
C VAL A 108 -0.69 14.41 -4.20
N GLU A 109 -1.72 14.39 -5.04
CA GLU A 109 -2.17 15.57 -5.78
C GLU A 109 -2.54 16.71 -4.83
N ASN A 110 -3.31 16.41 -3.79
CA ASN A 110 -3.70 17.39 -2.79
C ASN A 110 -2.50 17.94 -2.01
N VAL A 111 -1.47 17.13 -1.75
CA VAL A 111 -0.22 17.63 -1.14
C VAL A 111 0.49 18.61 -2.07
N VAL A 112 0.59 18.28 -3.37
CA VAL A 112 1.23 19.13 -4.37
C VAL A 112 0.47 20.45 -4.56
N GLU A 113 -0.86 20.40 -4.57
CA GLU A 113 -1.71 21.60 -4.63
C GLU A 113 -1.55 22.52 -3.42
N ASN A 114 -1.17 21.97 -2.26
CA ASN A 114 -0.99 22.71 -1.02
C ASN A 114 0.49 22.90 -0.64
N ILE A 115 1.41 22.78 -1.61
CA ILE A 115 2.86 22.80 -1.34
C ILE A 115 3.34 24.09 -0.66
N ASP A 116 2.71 25.22 -0.97
CA ASP A 116 3.05 26.52 -0.38
C ASP A 116 2.75 26.59 1.13
N ALA A 117 1.73 25.83 1.57
CA ALA A 117 1.34 25.72 2.98
C ALA A 117 2.26 24.78 3.79
N LEU A 118 3.18 24.05 3.14
CA LEU A 118 4.10 23.10 3.77
C LEU A 118 5.39 23.77 4.32
N SER A 119 5.62 25.07 4.11
CA SER A 119 6.79 25.80 4.64
C SER A 119 6.62 26.15 6.14
N ALA A 120 7.57 26.00 7.07
CA ALA A 120 8.93 25.49 7.08
C ALA A 120 9.12 24.64 8.36
N GLY A 121 9.42 23.35 8.23
CA GLY A 121 9.64 22.48 9.40
C GLY A 121 9.51 20.97 9.18
N ALA A 122 9.31 20.51 7.93
CA ALA A 122 9.11 19.10 7.61
C ALA A 122 10.04 18.58 6.49
N THR A 123 11.24 19.16 6.36
CA THR A 123 12.37 18.62 5.57
C THR A 123 13.57 18.37 6.46
#